data_AF-A0A662FUV7-F1
#
_entry.id   AF-A0A662FUV7-F1
#
_cell.length_a   1.000
_cell.length_b   1.000
_cell.length_c   1.000
_cell.angle_alpha   90.00
_cell.angle_beta   90.00
_cell.angle_gamma   90.00
#
_symmetry.space_group_name_H-M   'P 1'
#
loop_
_entity.id
_entity.type
_entity.pdbx_description
1 polymer ?
#
loop_
_entity_poly.entity_id
_entity_poly.type
_entity_poly.pdbx_seq_one_letter_code
_entity_poly.pdbx_strand_id
1 'polypeptide(L)'
;MEEAGEGKFYAVRTTSGQELNVALLLENRAKARKIPLKSIIVIDRVKGFIFIEAITPLIIDRIIMGLKYVKGRVGGTLSYSDLEYFIVPKSIIESIDVNDIVEIVSGPFRGMKGRVMYVDKAKGEIKVEILEASYPLPITINADYVRIVEKSKSK
;
A
#
# COMPACT_ATOMS: atom_id res chain seq x y z
N MET A 1 30.69 -4.58 16.61
CA MET A 1 29.47 -5.01 15.90
C MET A 1 28.43 -3.96 16.22
N GLU A 2 28.21 -2.99 15.33
CA GLU A 2 27.07 -2.08 15.46
C GLU A 2 25.81 -2.89 15.15
N GLU A 3 24.90 -3.00 16.11
CA GLU A 3 23.55 -3.48 15.84
C GLU A 3 22.98 -2.60 14.71
N ALA A 4 22.57 -3.23 13.61
CA ALA A 4 21.84 -2.57 12.54
C ALA A 4 20.51 -2.10 13.12
N GLY A 5 20.50 -0.92 13.72
CA GLY A 5 19.35 -0.38 14.43
C GLY A 5 18.15 -0.34 13.50
N GLU A 6 17.04 -0.92 13.96
CA GLU A 6 15.73 -0.83 13.30
C GLU A 6 15.51 0.62 12.86
N GLY A 7 15.35 0.82 11.55
CA GLY A 7 15.16 2.14 10.97
C GLY A 7 13.95 2.82 11.62
N LYS A 8 14.17 3.97 12.27
CA LYS A 8 13.08 4.77 12.84
C LYS A 8 12.53 5.68 11.77
N PHE A 9 11.27 5.49 11.45
CA PHE A 9 10.55 6.31 10.49
C PHE A 9 9.71 7.36 11.20
N TYR A 10 9.58 8.52 10.56
CA TYR A 10 8.84 9.65 11.10
C TYR A 10 7.95 10.22 10.00
N ALA A 11 6.69 10.45 10.32
CA ALA A 11 5.74 11.07 9.40
C ALA A 11 5.86 12.60 9.46
N VAL A 12 5.92 13.24 8.30
CA VAL A 12 5.86 14.70 8.13
C VAL A 12 4.60 15.04 7.36
N ARG A 13 3.79 15.94 7.92
CA ARG A 13 2.55 16.42 7.31
C ARG A 13 2.89 17.43 6.22
N THR A 14 2.31 17.24 5.04
CA THR A 14 2.46 18.11 3.89
C THR A 14 1.10 18.62 3.39
N THR A 15 1.12 19.54 2.44
CA THR A 15 -0.07 19.85 1.64
C THR A 15 -0.33 18.70 0.67
N SER A 16 -1.56 18.20 0.63
CA SER A 16 -1.97 17.14 -0.29
C SER A 16 -1.65 17.51 -1.75
N GLY A 17 -1.04 16.58 -2.49
CA GLY A 17 -0.58 16.81 -3.87
C GLY A 17 0.78 17.50 -3.99
N GLN A 18 1.46 17.80 -2.87
CA GLN A 18 2.82 18.36 -2.86
C GLN A 18 3.85 17.41 -2.24
N GLU A 19 3.48 16.15 -1.98
CA GLU A 19 4.31 15.16 -1.29
C GLU A 19 5.65 14.94 -2.00
N LEU A 20 5.60 14.67 -3.31
CA LEU A 20 6.80 14.47 -4.14
C LEU A 20 7.67 15.74 -4.21
N ASN A 21 7.05 16.90 -4.39
CA ASN A 21 7.77 18.18 -4.43
C ASN A 21 8.50 18.46 -3.11
N VAL A 22 7.83 18.22 -1.97
CA VAL A 22 8.44 18.37 -0.64
C VAL A 22 9.60 17.38 -0.46
N ALA A 23 9.44 16.13 -0.90
CA ALA A 23 10.50 15.13 -0.83
C ALA A 23 11.75 15.55 -1.63
N LEU A 24 11.58 16.02 -2.86
CA LEU A 24 12.68 16.52 -3.69
C LEU A 24 13.36 17.77 -3.10
N LEU A 25 12.57 18.69 -2.52
CA LEU A 25 13.12 19.86 -1.83
C LEU A 25 13.93 19.46 -0.59
N LEU A 26 13.45 18.47 0.17
CA LEU A 26 14.14 17.92 1.32
C LEU A 26 15.44 17.23 0.95
N GLU A 27 15.43 16.41 -0.10
CA GLU A 27 16.63 15.74 -0.62
C GLU A 27 17.71 16.76 -0.99
N ASN A 28 17.36 17.76 -1.80
CA ASN A 28 18.28 18.82 -2.21
C ASN A 28 18.84 19.58 -1.00
N ARG A 29 17.98 19.90 -0.03
CA ARG A 29 18.38 20.58 1.20
C ARG A 29 19.29 19.70 2.07
N ALA A 30 19.02 18.40 2.15
CA ALA A 30 19.81 17.45 2.92
C ALA A 30 21.22 17.31 2.34
N LYS A 31 21.32 17.17 1.01
CA LYS A 31 22.58 17.16 0.27
C LYS A 31 23.37 18.46 0.47
N ALA A 32 22.73 19.61 0.28
CA ALA A 32 23.38 20.92 0.43
C ALA A 32 23.91 21.17 1.84
N ARG A 33 23.18 20.75 2.87
CA ARG A 33 23.54 20.95 4.29
C ARG A 33 24.29 19.77 4.90
N LYS A 34 24.61 18.73 4.12
CA LYS A 34 25.23 17.47 4.57
C LYS A 34 24.51 16.86 5.78
N ILE A 35 23.18 16.91 5.76
CA ILE A 35 22.34 16.34 6.83
C ILE A 35 22.17 14.84 6.57
N PRO A 36 22.45 13.97 7.56
CA PRO A 36 22.36 12.52 7.39
C PRO A 36 20.90 12.04 7.51
N LEU A 37 20.11 12.27 6.46
CA LEU A 37 18.85 11.55 6.25
C LEU A 37 19.16 10.21 5.59
N LYS A 38 18.53 9.13 6.06
CA LYS A 38 18.75 7.79 5.48
C LYS A 38 17.87 7.59 4.25
N SER A 39 16.58 7.87 4.36
CA SER A 39 15.62 7.73 3.26
C SER A 39 14.44 8.70 3.39
N ILE A 40 13.80 9.00 2.26
CA ILE A 40 12.53 9.74 2.17
C ILE A 40 11.60 8.91 1.31
N ILE A 41 10.41 8.61 1.83
CA ILE A 41 9.42 7.74 1.20
C ILE A 41 8.16 8.57 0.94
N VAL A 42 7.68 8.49 -0.29
CA VAL A 42 6.40 9.05 -0.74
C VAL A 42 5.53 7.89 -1.18
N ILE A 43 4.33 7.78 -0.62
CA ILE A 43 3.39 6.70 -0.93
C ILE A 43 2.16 7.33 -1.59
N ASP A 44 1.91 7.05 -2.86
CA ASP A 44 0.86 7.70 -3.65
C ASP A 44 -0.55 7.58 -3.03
N ARG A 45 -0.81 6.47 -2.33
CA ARG A 45 -2.07 6.18 -1.64
C ARG A 45 -2.24 6.96 -0.33
N VAL A 46 -1.17 7.52 0.23
CA VAL A 46 -1.20 8.29 1.48
C VAL A 46 -1.05 9.78 1.17
N LYS A 47 -2.16 10.51 1.14
CA LYS A 47 -2.16 11.94 0.81
C LYS A 47 -1.81 12.80 2.03
N GLY A 48 -1.05 13.86 1.80
CA GLY A 48 -0.68 14.86 2.80
C GLY A 48 0.39 14.41 3.79
N PHE A 49 1.11 13.32 3.49
CA PHE A 49 2.21 12.83 4.31
C PHE A 49 3.39 12.37 3.47
N ILE A 50 4.57 12.52 4.05
CA ILE A 50 5.80 11.85 3.62
C ILE A 50 6.41 11.17 4.84
N PHE A 51 7.21 10.13 4.62
CA PHE A 51 7.88 9.40 5.68
C PHE A 51 9.39 9.57 5.52
N ILE A 52 10.08 9.87 6.62
CA ILE A 52 11.52 10.13 6.61
C ILE A 52 12.18 9.19 7.61
N GLU A 53 13.24 8.53 7.19
CA GLU A 53 14.08 7.70 8.05
C GLU A 53 15.28 8.51 8.54
N ALA A 54 15.44 8.59 9.86
CA ALA A 54 16.52 9.33 10.48
C ALA A 54 16.90 8.70 11.84
N ILE A 55 18.10 9.02 12.31
CA ILE A 55 18.59 8.55 13.62
C ILE A 55 17.81 9.21 14.76
N THR A 56 17.49 10.51 14.61
CA THR A 56 16.87 11.33 15.66
C THR A 56 15.81 12.25 15.04
N PRO A 57 14.63 12.43 15.68
CA PRO A 57 13.58 13.32 15.16
C PRO A 57 14.03 14.78 15.03
N LEU A 58 14.99 15.21 15.88
CA LEU A 58 15.55 16.55 15.86
C LEU A 58 16.17 16.93 14.50
N ILE A 59 16.74 15.95 13.79
CA ILE A 59 17.31 16.14 12.45
C ILE A 59 16.20 16.55 11.47
N ILE A 60 15.05 15.88 11.58
CA ILE A 60 13.88 16.13 10.74
C ILE A 60 13.30 17.50 11.07
N ASP A 61 13.10 17.81 12.35
CA ASP A 61 12.55 19.09 12.80
C ASP A 61 13.39 20.28 12.29
N ARG A 62 14.71 20.14 12.28
CA ARG A 62 15.63 21.16 11.76
C ARG A 62 15.52 21.32 10.23
N ILE A 63 15.41 20.23 9.47
CA ILE A 63 15.44 20.32 8.00
C ILE A 63 14.10 20.79 7.42
N ILE A 64 12.99 20.42 8.06
CA ILE A 64 11.64 20.80 7.61
C ILE A 64 11.28 22.25 7.92
N MET A 65 12.01 22.89 8.85
CA MET A 65 11.75 24.26 9.25
C MET A 65 11.84 25.23 8.06
N GLY A 66 10.79 26.03 7.88
CA GLY A 66 10.69 26.99 6.78
C GLY A 66 10.58 26.36 5.38
N LEU A 67 10.24 25.08 5.27
CA LEU A 67 9.87 24.50 3.97
C LEU A 67 8.43 24.86 3.59
N LYS A 68 8.26 25.29 2.35
CA LYS A 68 6.93 25.48 1.76
C LYS A 68 6.19 24.15 1.71
N TYR A 69 4.89 24.18 1.96
CA TYR A 69 3.99 23.02 1.94
C TYR A 69 4.23 21.98 3.05
N VAL A 70 5.16 22.21 3.97
CA VAL A 70 5.30 21.38 5.17
C VAL A 70 4.50 21.99 6.32
N LYS A 71 3.69 21.16 6.99
CA LYS A 71 2.82 21.54 8.11
C LYS A 71 3.37 21.09 9.47
N GLY A 72 4.53 20.44 9.49
CA GLY A 72 5.20 19.94 10.68
C GLY A 72 5.28 18.41 10.75
N ARG A 73 6.07 17.91 11.71
CA ARG A 73 6.22 16.48 11.98
C ARG A 73 5.07 15.95 12.85
N VAL A 74 4.63 14.74 12.60
CA VAL A 74 3.66 14.04 13.45
C VAL A 74 4.39 13.50 14.69
N GLY A 75 3.74 13.55 15.85
CA GLY A 75 4.26 12.93 17.07
C GLY A 75 4.37 11.41 16.93
N GLY A 76 5.38 10.82 17.59
CA GLY A 76 5.63 9.38 17.56
C GLY A 76 6.65 8.94 16.51
N THR A 77 6.84 7.62 16.44
CA THR A 77 7.74 6.91 15.53
C THR A 77 6.97 5.78 14.85
N LEU A 78 7.32 5.49 13.61
CA LEU A 78 6.79 4.37 12.85
C LEU A 78 7.87 3.29 12.70
N SER A 79 7.44 2.04 12.81
CA SER A 79 8.27 0.87 12.50
C SER A 79 8.24 0.57 11.00
N TYR A 80 9.14 -0.30 10.54
CA TYR A 80 9.12 -0.80 9.16
C TYR A 80 7.78 -1.50 8.83
N SER A 81 7.27 -2.32 9.74
CA SER A 81 6.01 -3.05 9.56
C SER A 81 4.80 -2.13 9.38
N ASP A 82 4.81 -0.96 10.02
CA ASP A 82 3.76 0.04 9.84
C ASP A 82 3.76 0.62 8.42
N LEU A 83 4.95 0.83 7.84
CA LEU A 83 5.10 1.33 6.47
C LEU A 83 4.84 0.26 5.42
N GLU A 84 5.20 -0.99 5.70
CA GLU A 84 5.00 -2.12 4.80
C GLU A 84 3.52 -2.27 4.41
N TYR A 85 2.59 -2.05 5.35
CA TYR A 85 1.15 -2.05 5.09
C TYR A 85 0.72 -1.04 4.02
N PHE A 86 1.39 0.12 3.94
CA PHE A 86 1.08 1.15 2.96
C PHE A 86 1.79 0.93 1.61
N ILE A 87 2.98 0.34 1.65
CA ILE A 87 3.81 0.09 0.47
C ILE A 87 3.31 -1.14 -0.30
N VAL A 88 2.95 -2.22 0.40
CA VAL A 88 2.52 -3.47 -0.22
C VAL A 88 1.00 -3.42 -0.46
N PRO A 89 0.51 -3.28 -1.71
CA PRO A 89 -0.86 -3.69 -1.98
C PRO A 89 -0.97 -5.17 -1.65
N LYS A 90 -1.73 -5.54 -0.61
CA LYS A 90 -2.20 -6.93 -0.50
C LYS A 90 -2.94 -7.21 -1.80
N SER A 91 -2.36 -8.04 -2.67
CA SER A 91 -3.03 -8.39 -3.91
C SER A 91 -4.31 -9.12 -3.52
N ILE A 92 -5.45 -8.73 -4.08
CA ILE A 92 -6.74 -9.37 -3.76
C ILE A 92 -6.63 -10.89 -3.99
N ILE A 93 -5.80 -11.32 -4.96
CA ILE A 93 -5.54 -12.72 -5.24
C ILE A 93 -4.90 -13.50 -4.08
N GLU A 94 -4.11 -12.83 -3.23
CA GLU A 94 -3.53 -13.49 -2.05
C GLU A 94 -4.60 -13.82 -1.01
N SER A 95 -5.68 -13.04 -1.01
CA SER A 95 -6.81 -13.21 -0.12
C SER A 95 -7.90 -14.12 -0.67
N ILE A 96 -7.79 -14.62 -1.91
CA ILE A 96 -8.80 -15.50 -2.53
C ILE A 96 -8.33 -16.95 -2.47
N ASP A 97 -9.20 -17.82 -1.95
CA ASP A 97 -8.98 -19.26 -1.90
C ASP A 97 -9.93 -20.02 -2.83
N VAL A 98 -9.55 -21.24 -3.18
CA VAL A 98 -10.43 -22.14 -3.95
C VAL A 98 -11.68 -22.44 -3.11
N ASN A 99 -12.84 -22.42 -3.75
CA ASN A 99 -14.19 -22.52 -3.18
C ASN A 99 -14.72 -21.26 -2.49
N ASP A 100 -13.99 -20.14 -2.46
CA ASP A 100 -14.55 -18.86 -2.03
C ASP A 100 -15.71 -18.46 -2.95
N ILE A 101 -16.74 -17.82 -2.39
CA ILE A 101 -17.82 -17.20 -3.17
C ILE A 101 -17.44 -15.74 -3.36
N VAL A 102 -17.32 -15.34 -4.62
CA VAL A 102 -16.96 -13.99 -5.01
C VAL A 102 -18.07 -13.36 -5.86
N GLU A 103 -18.23 -12.06 -5.74
CA GLU A 103 -19.08 -11.24 -6.59
C GLU A 103 -18.21 -10.48 -7.58
N ILE A 104 -18.61 -10.51 -8.86
CA ILE A 104 -17.91 -9.78 -9.91
C ILE A 104 -18.35 -8.31 -9.86
N VAL A 105 -17.43 -7.40 -9.58
CA VAL A 105 -17.72 -5.96 -9.44
C VAL A 105 -17.48 -5.18 -10.73
N SER A 106 -16.81 -5.76 -11.71
CA SER A 106 -16.40 -5.11 -12.96
C SER A 106 -16.43 -6.07 -14.15
N GLY A 107 -16.59 -5.53 -15.35
CA GLY A 107 -16.67 -6.30 -16.59
C GLY A 107 -18.09 -6.74 -16.96
N PRO A 108 -18.25 -7.58 -17.99
CA PRO A 108 -19.56 -7.95 -18.56
C PRO A 108 -20.43 -8.78 -17.60
N PHE A 109 -19.82 -9.45 -16.61
CA PHE A 109 -20.51 -10.28 -15.62
C PHE A 109 -20.74 -9.56 -14.28
N ARG A 110 -20.65 -8.23 -14.27
CA ARG A 110 -20.82 -7.42 -13.06
C ARG A 110 -22.17 -7.71 -12.38
N GLY A 111 -22.12 -7.92 -11.07
CA GLY A 111 -23.26 -8.21 -10.20
C GLY A 111 -23.53 -9.71 -10.01
N MET A 112 -22.92 -10.58 -10.82
CA MET A 112 -23.08 -12.02 -10.68
C MET A 112 -22.18 -12.58 -9.58
N LYS A 113 -22.64 -13.64 -8.93
CA LYS A 113 -21.85 -14.41 -7.96
C LYS A 113 -21.29 -15.67 -8.59
N GLY A 114 -20.07 -16.02 -8.21
CA GLY A 114 -19.43 -17.25 -8.65
C GLY A 114 -18.60 -17.91 -7.56
N ARG A 115 -18.39 -19.22 -7.70
CA ARG A 115 -17.47 -20.01 -6.87
C ARG A 115 -16.11 -20.08 -7.53
N VAL A 116 -15.05 -19.79 -6.79
CA VAL A 116 -13.68 -19.88 -7.27
C VAL A 116 -13.29 -21.35 -7.43
N MET A 117 -12.92 -21.74 -8.65
CA MET A 117 -12.48 -23.09 -9.00
C MET A 117 -10.95 -23.22 -9.01
N TYR A 118 -10.26 -22.14 -9.37
CA TYR A 118 -8.81 -22.12 -9.49
C TYR A 118 -8.28 -20.70 -9.33
N VAL A 119 -7.08 -20.58 -8.75
CA VAL A 119 -6.40 -19.31 -8.51
C VAL A 119 -4.99 -19.37 -9.10
N ASP A 120 -4.68 -18.49 -10.05
CA ASP A 120 -3.35 -18.31 -10.62
C ASP A 120 -2.67 -17.07 -10.00
N LYS A 121 -1.97 -17.29 -8.88
CA LYS A 121 -1.27 -16.22 -8.16
C LYS A 121 -0.17 -15.54 -8.99
N ALA A 122 0.42 -16.24 -9.95
CA ALA A 122 1.48 -15.68 -10.79
C ALA A 122 0.93 -14.70 -11.83
N LYS A 123 -0.29 -14.96 -12.35
CA LYS A 123 -0.93 -14.12 -13.35
C LYS A 123 -1.93 -13.10 -12.79
N GLY A 124 -2.35 -13.24 -11.54
CA GLY A 124 -3.42 -12.37 -11.01
C GLY A 124 -4.81 -12.76 -11.51
N GLU A 125 -5.00 -14.00 -11.95
CA GLU A 125 -6.25 -14.48 -12.56
C GLU A 125 -6.91 -15.57 -11.71
N ILE A 126 -8.25 -15.60 -11.72
CA ILE A 126 -9.05 -16.63 -11.09
C ILE A 126 -10.00 -17.24 -12.11
N LYS A 127 -10.29 -18.54 -11.95
CA LYS A 127 -11.38 -19.20 -12.67
C LYS A 127 -12.58 -19.30 -11.75
N VAL A 128 -13.71 -18.77 -12.17
CA VAL A 128 -14.97 -18.77 -11.42
C VAL A 128 -16.07 -19.46 -12.19
N GLU A 129 -16.89 -20.19 -11.47
CA GLU A 129 -18.13 -20.79 -11.93
C GLU A 129 -19.31 -19.96 -11.43
N ILE A 130 -20.12 -19.40 -12.33
CA ILE A 130 -21.24 -18.52 -11.99
C ILE A 130 -22.39 -19.35 -11.39
N LEU A 131 -22.87 -18.96 -10.21
CA LEU A 131 -23.93 -19.67 -9.48
C LEU A 131 -25.33 -19.46 -10.09
N GLU A 132 -25.54 -18.34 -10.79
CA GLU A 132 -26.80 -17.95 -11.41
C GLU A 132 -26.97 -18.51 -12.84
N ALA A 133 -25.94 -19.15 -13.38
CA ALA A 133 -25.96 -19.69 -14.74
C ALA A 133 -26.63 -21.08 -14.77
N SER A 134 -27.53 -21.30 -15.73
CA SER A 134 -28.19 -22.60 -15.95
C SER A 134 -27.22 -23.71 -16.37
N TYR A 135 -25.99 -23.35 -16.77
CA TYR A 135 -24.95 -24.28 -17.17
C TYR A 135 -23.61 -23.86 -16.54
N PRO A 136 -22.84 -24.81 -15.96
CA PRO A 136 -21.56 -24.52 -15.33
C PRO A 136 -20.50 -24.23 -16.39
N LEU A 137 -20.18 -22.95 -16.59
CA LEU A 137 -19.12 -22.52 -17.50
C LEU A 137 -18.02 -21.78 -16.72
N PRO A 138 -16.79 -22.33 -16.65
CA PRO A 138 -15.69 -21.67 -15.96
C PRO A 138 -15.20 -20.49 -16.79
N ILE A 139 -15.25 -19.29 -16.20
CA ILE A 139 -14.73 -18.07 -16.81
C ILE A 139 -13.43 -17.64 -16.11
N THR A 140 -12.47 -17.14 -16.89
CA THR A 140 -11.22 -16.60 -16.34
C THR A 140 -11.37 -15.09 -16.22
N ILE A 141 -11.14 -14.56 -15.03
CA ILE A 141 -11.23 -13.13 -14.74
C ILE A 141 -10.06 -12.68 -13.87
N ASN A 142 -9.74 -11.40 -13.92
CA ASN A 142 -8.74 -10.81 -13.04
C ASN A 142 -9.27 -10.78 -11.59
N ALA A 143 -8.40 -11.13 -10.63
CA ALA A 143 -8.74 -11.13 -9.21
C ALA A 143 -9.18 -9.74 -8.68
N ASP A 144 -8.70 -8.66 -9.30
CA ASP A 144 -9.07 -7.29 -8.92
C ASP A 144 -10.52 -6.93 -9.30
N TYR A 145 -11.15 -7.70 -10.19
CA TYR A 145 -12.54 -7.49 -10.62
C TYR A 145 -13.55 -8.21 -9.74
N VAL A 146 -13.12 -8.84 -8.67
CA VAL A 146 -13.99 -9.54 -7.75
C VAL A 146 -13.87 -9.07 -6.32
N ARG A 147 -14.94 -9.30 -5.58
CA ARG A 147 -15.01 -9.06 -4.15
C ARG A 147 -15.46 -10.35 -3.47
N ILE A 148 -14.75 -10.78 -2.43
CA ILE A 148 -15.13 -11.95 -1.64
C ILE A 148 -16.44 -11.64 -0.89
N VAL A 149 -17.44 -12.51 -1.08
CA VAL A 149 -18.74 -12.44 -0.40
C VAL A 149 -18.76 -13.44 0.75
N GLU A 150 -18.27 -14.66 0.50
CA GLU A 150 -18.18 -15.71 1.50
C GLU A 150 -16.83 -16.40 1.39
N LYS A 151 -16.13 -16.48 2.52
CA LYS A 151 -14.92 -17.28 2.66
C LYS A 151 -15.31 -18.75 2.74
N SER A 152 -14.61 -19.60 1.99
CA SER A 152 -14.72 -21.04 2.13
C SER A 152 -14.47 -21.40 3.60
N LYS A 153 -15.42 -22.11 4.21
CA LYS A 153 -15.24 -22.62 5.57
C LYS A 153 -14.14 -23.66 5.52
N SER A 154 -12.96 -23.30 6.02
CA SER A 154 -11.91 -24.25 6.34
C SER A 154 -12.50 -25.26 7.33
N LYS A 155 -12.54 -26.53 6.94
CA LYS A 155 -12.79 -27.64 7.85
C LYS A 155 -11.45 -28.28 8.17
#